data_AF-A0AAU7Q095-F1
#
_entry.id   AF-A0AAU7Q095-F1
#
_cell.length_a   1.000
_cell.length_b   1.000
_cell.length_c   1.000
_cell.angle_alpha   90.00
_cell.angle_beta   90.00
_cell.angle_gamma   90.00
#
_symmetry.space_group_name_H-M   'P 1'
#
loop_
_entity.id
_entity.type
_entity.pdbx_description
1 polymer ?
#
loop_
_entity_poly.entity_id
_entity_poly.type
_entity_poly.pdbx_seq_one_letter_code
_entity_poly.pdbx_strand_id
1 'polypeptide(L)'
;MKFVGIVGSNAEQSYNRELLEFIRRHFKLKFELEVLEIDEVPMFNQDEKWDESFQLRLLYNKITRADGVIIATPEHNHTITAALKSVLEWLSFEVHPFENKPVMIVGASYYDQGTSRAQVHLRKILDAPGVNAYTLPGNEFLLGKAKEAFDDEGNIINEGTVKFLETCLDNFMKYVEVVSKLKKPKPIEPEDLDVTKPIATTIQGIDPDNPEWVEKAAAMVGAVSGDTYVKLDHGILTVDQINMFLKSMPFELTYADDNNQFLYYNNAHQDPDTMLAKRVPSQSGNRLSTVHNSLPAGRMKNVEWVVGTLRNGNQEYVRTLIPNPHSPVLNTHNYQPMYYPDGSYAGINEIVFNFRPWLEWYLETTGQQLVGGSGPFAPAGGQAKADATSGASDAGSHSDNSTGEADATSGASSR
;
A
#
# COMPACT_ATOMS: atom_id res chain seq x y z
N MET A 1 -1.70 1.69 -8.82
CA MET A 1 -2.79 1.91 -7.84
C MET A 1 -3.26 0.55 -7.37
N LYS A 2 -3.50 0.42 -6.07
CA LYS A 2 -3.99 -0.80 -5.42
C LYS A 2 -5.43 -0.60 -4.97
N PHE A 3 -6.35 -1.39 -5.50
CA PHE A 3 -7.74 -1.40 -5.11
C PHE A 3 -8.11 -2.68 -4.38
N VAL A 4 -9.12 -2.57 -3.52
CA VAL A 4 -9.81 -3.70 -2.92
C VAL A 4 -11.21 -3.80 -3.50
N GLY A 5 -11.59 -4.98 -3.96
CA GLY A 5 -12.95 -5.30 -4.39
C GLY A 5 -13.70 -6.02 -3.26
N ILE A 6 -14.86 -5.54 -2.84
CA ILE A 6 -15.68 -6.20 -1.81
C ILE A 6 -16.87 -6.85 -2.48
N VAL A 7 -16.98 -8.18 -2.34
CA VAL A 7 -18.15 -8.93 -2.79
C VAL A 7 -19.30 -8.64 -1.83
N GLY A 8 -20.36 -7.97 -2.27
CA GLY A 8 -21.51 -7.60 -1.45
C GLY A 8 -22.49 -8.76 -1.16
N SER A 9 -22.04 -10.00 -1.22
CA SER A 9 -22.83 -11.21 -1.01
C SER A 9 -22.03 -12.24 -0.23
N ASN A 10 -22.69 -12.99 0.65
CA ASN A 10 -22.14 -14.16 1.32
C ASN A 10 -22.59 -15.49 0.68
N ALA A 11 -23.13 -15.45 -0.54
CA ALA A 11 -23.52 -16.65 -1.27
C ALA A 11 -22.32 -17.32 -1.94
N GLU A 12 -22.31 -18.67 -1.96
CA GLU A 12 -21.29 -19.47 -2.67
C GLU A 12 -21.20 -19.08 -4.15
N GLN A 13 -22.35 -18.83 -4.79
CA GLN A 13 -22.43 -18.34 -6.17
C GLN A 13 -22.90 -16.88 -6.18
N SER A 14 -22.07 -16.00 -6.75
CA SER A 14 -22.35 -14.57 -6.81
C SER A 14 -21.88 -13.97 -8.13
N TYR A 15 -22.81 -13.42 -8.92
CA TYR A 15 -22.47 -12.64 -10.12
C TYR A 15 -21.70 -11.35 -9.79
N ASN A 16 -21.76 -10.89 -8.54
CA ASN A 16 -20.98 -9.73 -8.09
C ASN A 16 -19.53 -10.09 -7.81
N ARG A 17 -19.27 -11.34 -7.38
CA ARG A 17 -17.91 -11.91 -7.31
C ARG A 17 -17.36 -12.11 -8.71
N GLU A 18 -18.14 -12.71 -9.60
CA GLU A 18 -17.77 -12.89 -11.00
C GLU A 18 -17.46 -11.56 -11.71
N LEU A 19 -18.26 -10.51 -11.46
CA LEU A 19 -17.99 -9.17 -11.95
C LEU A 19 -16.65 -8.61 -11.45
N LEU A 20 -16.35 -8.73 -10.15
CA LEU A 20 -15.06 -8.27 -9.60
C LEU A 20 -13.89 -9.09 -10.14
N GLU A 21 -14.08 -10.39 -10.33
CA GLU A 21 -13.08 -11.28 -10.91
C GLU A 21 -12.80 -11.00 -12.39
N PHE A 22 -13.85 -10.66 -13.15
CA PHE A 22 -13.71 -10.13 -14.50
C PHE A 22 -12.89 -8.83 -14.48
N ILE A 23 -13.23 -7.87 -13.62
CA ILE A 23 -12.50 -6.60 -13.50
C ILE A 23 -11.02 -6.86 -13.18
N ARG A 24 -10.74 -7.74 -12.20
CA ARG A 24 -9.37 -8.11 -11.79
C ARG A 24 -8.57 -8.67 -12.94
N ARG A 25 -9.12 -9.62 -13.70
CA ARG A 25 -8.41 -10.29 -14.80
C ARG A 25 -8.23 -9.39 -16.01
N HIS A 26 -9.30 -8.70 -16.42
CA HIS A 26 -9.35 -7.93 -17.65
C HIS A 26 -8.54 -6.63 -17.55
N PHE A 27 -8.59 -5.95 -16.40
CA PHE A 27 -7.93 -4.64 -16.19
C PHE A 27 -6.63 -4.71 -15.39
N LYS A 28 -6.01 -5.90 -15.25
CA LYS A 28 -4.78 -6.13 -14.46
C LYS A 28 -3.57 -5.25 -14.83
N LEU A 29 -3.53 -4.72 -16.05
CA LEU A 29 -2.46 -3.82 -16.50
C LEU A 29 -2.70 -2.35 -16.10
N LYS A 30 -3.93 -1.98 -15.70
CA LYS A 30 -4.28 -0.62 -15.27
C LYS A 30 -4.10 -0.42 -13.77
N PHE A 31 -4.53 -1.41 -12.98
CA PHE A 31 -4.44 -1.38 -11.52
C PHE A 31 -4.39 -2.81 -10.95
N GLU A 32 -3.93 -2.92 -9.72
CA GLU A 32 -4.06 -4.14 -8.92
C GLU A 32 -5.43 -4.15 -8.24
N LEU A 33 -6.15 -5.26 -8.32
CA LEU A 33 -7.41 -5.47 -7.60
C LEU A 33 -7.34 -6.75 -6.78
N GLU A 34 -7.43 -6.60 -5.45
CA GLU A 34 -7.56 -7.71 -4.52
C GLU A 34 -9.05 -7.90 -4.17
N VAL A 35 -9.64 -9.05 -4.53
CA VAL A 35 -11.05 -9.35 -4.25
C VAL A 35 -11.16 -9.97 -2.86
N LEU A 36 -12.00 -9.40 -2.01
CA LEU A 36 -12.25 -9.82 -0.65
C LEU A 36 -13.71 -10.26 -0.48
N GLU A 37 -13.87 -11.40 0.19
CA GLU A 37 -15.16 -11.97 0.53
C GLU A 37 -15.69 -11.44 1.87
N ILE A 38 -17.00 -11.56 2.07
CA ILE A 38 -17.68 -11.19 3.33
C ILE A 38 -18.45 -12.36 3.95
N ASP A 39 -18.28 -13.56 3.42
CA ASP A 39 -19.01 -14.77 3.82
C ASP A 39 -18.63 -15.29 5.20
N GLU A 40 -17.39 -15.09 5.63
CA GLU A 40 -16.90 -15.45 6.97
C GLU A 40 -17.02 -14.32 8.01
N VAL A 41 -17.70 -13.21 7.67
CA VAL A 41 -17.93 -12.11 8.63
C VAL A 41 -19.14 -12.43 9.52
N PRO A 42 -19.00 -12.43 10.86
CA PRO A 42 -20.14 -12.64 11.74
C PRO A 42 -21.18 -11.52 11.59
N MET A 43 -22.44 -11.82 11.90
CA MET A 43 -23.46 -10.78 11.99
C MET A 43 -23.05 -9.75 13.04
N PHE A 44 -23.27 -8.46 12.76
CA PHE A 44 -22.89 -7.39 13.65
C PHE A 44 -23.53 -7.55 15.04
N ASN A 45 -22.69 -7.49 16.05
CA ASN A 45 -23.06 -7.51 17.45
C ASN A 45 -22.13 -6.57 18.22
N GLN A 46 -22.67 -5.49 18.78
CA GLN A 46 -21.91 -4.45 19.47
C GLN A 46 -21.18 -4.95 20.74
N ASP A 47 -21.58 -6.11 21.28
CA ASP A 47 -20.96 -6.71 22.48
C ASP A 47 -19.73 -7.56 22.12
N GLU A 48 -19.53 -7.86 20.84
CA GLU A 48 -18.41 -8.65 20.32
C GLU A 48 -17.29 -7.74 19.80
N LYS A 49 -16.05 -8.23 19.86
CA LYS A 49 -14.87 -7.48 19.42
C LYS A 49 -14.50 -7.78 17.98
N TRP A 50 -14.29 -6.73 17.19
CA TRP A 50 -13.95 -6.86 15.78
C TRP A 50 -12.58 -7.51 15.56
N ASP A 51 -11.60 -7.25 16.44
CA ASP A 51 -10.22 -7.70 16.32
C ASP A 51 -10.03 -9.19 16.65
N GLU A 52 -11.02 -9.84 17.26
CA GLU A 52 -11.03 -11.28 17.46
C GLU A 52 -11.34 -12.05 16.16
N SER A 53 -12.06 -11.41 15.21
CA SER A 53 -12.37 -12.01 13.91
C SER A 53 -11.22 -11.82 12.91
N PHE A 54 -10.71 -12.92 12.37
CA PHE A 54 -9.72 -12.90 11.29
C PHE A 54 -10.23 -12.14 10.07
N GLN A 55 -11.48 -12.40 9.65
CA GLN A 55 -12.02 -11.80 8.44
C GLN A 55 -12.24 -10.28 8.58
N LEU A 56 -12.65 -9.81 9.77
CA LEU A 56 -12.77 -8.38 10.04
C LEU A 56 -11.41 -7.69 10.06
N ARG A 57 -10.38 -8.30 10.68
CA ARG A 57 -9.00 -7.80 10.62
C ARG A 57 -8.49 -7.73 9.18
N LEU A 58 -8.70 -8.78 8.40
CA LEU A 58 -8.34 -8.84 6.99
C LEU A 58 -8.97 -7.68 6.20
N LEU A 59 -10.29 -7.53 6.28
CA LEU A 59 -11.00 -6.45 5.60
C LEU A 59 -10.50 -5.08 6.03
N TYR A 60 -10.43 -4.82 7.35
CA TYR A 60 -9.97 -3.56 7.90
C TYR A 60 -8.58 -3.17 7.38
N ASN A 61 -7.61 -4.09 7.46
CA ASN A 61 -6.22 -3.84 7.09
C ASN A 61 -6.07 -3.62 5.58
N LYS A 62 -6.75 -4.44 4.76
CA LYS A 62 -6.70 -4.34 3.30
C LYS A 62 -7.38 -3.06 2.80
N ILE A 63 -8.55 -2.71 3.33
CA ILE A 63 -9.24 -1.46 2.98
C ILE A 63 -8.42 -0.25 3.40
N THR A 64 -7.88 -0.27 4.62
CA THR A 64 -7.06 0.85 5.14
C THR A 64 -5.93 1.18 4.19
N ARG A 65 -5.22 0.16 3.69
CA ARG A 65 -4.03 0.32 2.83
C ARG A 65 -4.35 0.50 1.34
N ALA A 66 -5.55 0.17 0.89
CA ALA A 66 -5.93 0.36 -0.50
C ALA A 66 -6.02 1.85 -0.88
N ASP A 67 -5.69 2.18 -2.13
CA ASP A 67 -5.87 3.53 -2.66
C ASP A 67 -7.36 3.89 -2.72
N GLY A 68 -8.19 2.91 -3.07
CA GLY A 68 -9.66 2.99 -3.16
C GLY A 68 -10.32 1.62 -3.09
N VAL A 69 -11.65 1.61 -2.92
CA VAL A 69 -12.47 0.39 -2.80
C VAL A 69 -13.51 0.32 -3.90
N ILE A 70 -13.74 -0.87 -4.47
CA ILE A 70 -14.85 -1.16 -5.37
C ILE A 70 -15.80 -2.11 -4.65
N ILE A 71 -17.04 -1.67 -4.35
CA ILE A 71 -18.04 -2.54 -3.72
C ILE A 71 -18.99 -3.05 -4.80
N ALA A 72 -19.04 -4.36 -5.00
CA ALA A 72 -19.97 -5.00 -5.92
C ALA A 72 -21.20 -5.50 -5.17
N THR A 73 -22.29 -4.73 -5.21
CA THR A 73 -23.51 -5.05 -4.43
C THR A 73 -24.59 -5.71 -5.28
N PRO A 74 -25.13 -6.87 -4.88
CA PRO A 74 -26.43 -7.34 -5.35
C PRO A 74 -27.57 -6.39 -4.93
N GLU A 75 -28.77 -6.61 -5.45
CA GLU A 75 -30.00 -5.97 -4.98
C GLU A 75 -30.98 -7.01 -4.42
N HIS A 76 -31.29 -6.91 -3.13
CA HIS A 76 -32.28 -7.74 -2.43
C HIS A 76 -33.41 -6.82 -1.96
N ASN A 77 -34.66 -7.06 -2.40
CA ASN A 77 -35.83 -6.29 -1.96
C ASN A 77 -35.64 -4.76 -2.02
N HIS A 78 -35.06 -4.27 -3.13
CA HIS A 78 -34.77 -2.85 -3.35
C HIS A 78 -33.71 -2.23 -2.42
N THR A 79 -32.87 -3.05 -1.81
CA THR A 79 -31.76 -2.62 -0.93
C THR A 79 -30.51 -3.47 -1.13
N ILE A 80 -29.41 -3.09 -0.48
CA ILE A 80 -28.22 -3.92 -0.31
C ILE A 80 -28.52 -5.19 0.49
N THR A 81 -27.62 -6.17 0.43
CA THR A 81 -27.74 -7.41 1.21
C THR A 81 -27.58 -7.15 2.71
N ALA A 82 -28.22 -7.98 3.53
CA ALA A 82 -28.06 -7.94 4.99
C ALA A 82 -26.60 -8.17 5.40
N ALA A 83 -25.90 -9.09 4.72
CA ALA A 83 -24.48 -9.38 4.95
C ALA A 83 -23.60 -8.14 4.70
N LEU A 84 -23.77 -7.46 3.56
CA LEU A 84 -23.02 -6.24 3.27
C LEU A 84 -23.31 -5.14 4.29
N LYS A 85 -24.58 -4.97 4.69
CA LYS A 85 -24.93 -3.98 5.71
C LYS A 85 -24.23 -4.28 7.04
N SER A 86 -24.21 -5.55 7.46
CA SER A 86 -23.55 -6.01 8.67
C SER A 86 -22.04 -5.74 8.67
N VAL A 87 -21.37 -6.03 7.56
CA VAL A 87 -19.94 -5.74 7.38
C VAL A 87 -19.66 -4.24 7.51
N LEU A 88 -20.52 -3.40 6.93
CA LEU A 88 -20.39 -1.95 7.05
C LEU A 88 -20.61 -1.47 8.50
N GLU A 89 -21.51 -2.09 9.28
CA GLU A 89 -21.65 -1.77 10.72
C GLU A 89 -20.36 -2.10 11.49
N TRP A 90 -19.79 -3.29 11.29
CA TRP A 90 -18.51 -3.66 11.90
C TRP A 90 -17.39 -2.66 11.57
N LEU A 91 -17.31 -2.25 10.31
CA LEU A 91 -16.29 -1.33 9.80
C LEU A 91 -16.68 0.15 9.90
N SER A 92 -17.61 0.49 10.80
CA SER A 92 -17.97 1.88 11.12
C SER A 92 -18.30 2.13 12.59
N PHE A 93 -18.30 1.09 13.42
CA PHE A 93 -18.58 1.21 14.85
C PHE A 93 -17.32 1.59 15.66
N GLU A 94 -16.35 0.68 15.83
CA GLU A 94 -15.10 0.95 16.55
C GLU A 94 -13.92 1.32 15.64
N VAL A 95 -14.01 0.92 14.36
CA VAL A 95 -12.99 1.18 13.34
C VAL A 95 -13.60 1.80 12.11
N HIS A 96 -12.84 2.62 11.40
CA HIS A 96 -13.36 3.43 10.28
C HIS A 96 -12.46 3.36 9.03
N PRO A 97 -12.20 2.17 8.45
CA PRO A 97 -11.30 2.04 7.30
C PRO A 97 -11.83 2.73 6.02
N PHE A 98 -13.13 3.03 5.97
CA PHE A 98 -13.78 3.76 4.88
C PHE A 98 -13.70 5.28 4.99
N GLU A 99 -13.29 5.81 6.15
CA GLU A 99 -13.23 7.26 6.35
C GLU A 99 -12.27 7.89 5.35
N ASN A 100 -12.75 8.88 4.60
CA ASN A 100 -12.02 9.56 3.53
C ASN A 100 -11.49 8.60 2.43
N LYS A 101 -12.02 7.37 2.35
CA LYS A 101 -11.63 6.39 1.35
C LYS A 101 -12.42 6.64 0.06
N PRO A 102 -11.77 6.74 -1.11
CA PRO A 102 -12.47 6.72 -2.39
C PRO A 102 -13.18 5.37 -2.59
N VAL A 103 -14.47 5.41 -2.90
CA VAL A 103 -15.29 4.20 -3.13
C VAL A 103 -16.01 4.29 -4.47
N MET A 104 -15.95 3.24 -5.28
CA MET A 104 -16.81 3.02 -6.44
C MET A 104 -17.80 1.92 -6.11
N ILE A 105 -19.04 2.06 -6.59
CA ILE A 105 -20.05 1.02 -6.47
C ILE A 105 -20.29 0.44 -7.86
N VAL A 106 -20.27 -0.88 -7.94
CA VAL A 106 -20.70 -1.65 -9.11
C VAL A 106 -21.75 -2.67 -8.68
N GLY A 107 -22.44 -3.28 -9.62
CA GLY A 107 -23.33 -4.38 -9.25
C GLY A 107 -23.91 -5.13 -10.44
N ALA A 108 -24.20 -6.40 -10.18
CA ALA A 108 -24.88 -7.30 -11.10
C ALA A 108 -26.18 -7.82 -10.48
N SER A 109 -27.26 -7.86 -11.27
CA SER A 109 -28.57 -8.39 -10.86
C SER A 109 -29.21 -9.25 -11.96
N TYR A 110 -30.23 -10.03 -11.59
CA TYR A 110 -30.92 -10.92 -12.53
C TYR A 110 -31.76 -10.21 -13.58
N TYR A 111 -32.20 -8.97 -13.34
CA TYR A 111 -33.18 -8.29 -14.18
C TYR A 111 -32.64 -6.97 -14.74
N ASP A 112 -33.42 -6.35 -15.63
CA ASP A 112 -32.99 -5.22 -16.48
C ASP A 112 -32.55 -3.98 -15.71
N GLN A 113 -33.08 -3.76 -14.51
CA GLN A 113 -32.78 -2.57 -13.70
C GLN A 113 -31.40 -2.61 -13.04
N GLY A 114 -30.66 -3.72 -13.19
CA GLY A 114 -29.40 -3.93 -12.50
C GLY A 114 -29.60 -3.76 -10.98
N THR A 115 -28.65 -3.11 -10.35
CA THR A 115 -28.61 -2.91 -8.89
C THR A 115 -28.97 -1.47 -8.49
N SER A 116 -29.76 -0.79 -9.33
CA SER A 116 -29.96 0.68 -9.25
C SER A 116 -30.41 1.17 -7.87
N ARG A 117 -31.37 0.50 -7.22
CA ARG A 117 -31.87 0.93 -5.89
C ARG A 117 -30.91 0.55 -4.78
N ALA A 118 -30.29 -0.63 -4.88
CA ALA A 118 -29.26 -1.03 -3.94
C ALA A 118 -28.06 -0.06 -3.93
N GLN A 119 -27.59 0.38 -5.10
CA GLN A 119 -26.48 1.34 -5.18
C GLN A 119 -26.85 2.72 -4.61
N VAL A 120 -28.08 3.21 -4.86
CA VAL A 120 -28.56 4.47 -4.26
C VAL A 120 -28.62 4.35 -2.74
N HIS A 121 -29.11 3.23 -2.21
CA HIS A 121 -29.15 3.03 -0.76
C HIS A 121 -27.75 2.88 -0.16
N LEU A 122 -26.86 2.11 -0.80
CA LEU A 122 -25.47 1.96 -0.38
C LEU A 122 -24.75 3.30 -0.32
N ARG A 123 -24.96 4.17 -1.33
CA ARG A 123 -24.38 5.51 -1.36
C ARG A 123 -24.78 6.34 -0.14
N LYS A 124 -26.04 6.26 0.30
CA LYS A 124 -26.51 6.93 1.53
C LYS A 124 -25.83 6.39 2.79
N ILE A 125 -25.58 5.08 2.85
CA ILE A 125 -24.88 4.46 3.97
C ILE A 125 -23.41 4.89 4.00
N LEU A 126 -22.74 4.89 2.84
CA LEU A 126 -21.35 5.28 2.70
C LEU A 126 -21.10 6.76 3.04
N ASP A 127 -22.08 7.63 2.80
CA ASP A 127 -22.06 9.06 3.13
C ASP A 127 -22.38 9.35 4.61
N ALA A 128 -22.85 8.36 5.37
CA ALA A 128 -23.26 8.57 6.76
C ALA A 128 -22.05 8.86 7.68
N PRO A 129 -22.24 9.67 8.74
CA PRO A 129 -21.24 9.86 9.79
C PRO A 129 -20.80 8.51 10.38
N GLY A 130 -19.49 8.33 10.53
CA GLY A 130 -18.89 7.07 10.99
C GLY A 130 -18.42 6.16 9.84
N VAL A 131 -18.99 6.30 8.64
CA VAL A 131 -18.42 5.69 7.42
C VAL A 131 -17.61 6.73 6.65
N ASN A 132 -18.19 7.90 6.36
CA ASN A 132 -17.52 9.06 5.74
C ASN A 132 -16.68 8.71 4.48
N ALA A 133 -17.19 7.83 3.63
CA ALA A 133 -16.51 7.44 2.41
C ALA A 133 -16.71 8.47 1.29
N TYR A 134 -15.65 8.73 0.53
CA TYR A 134 -15.73 9.55 -0.68
C TYR A 134 -16.21 8.69 -1.84
N THR A 135 -17.53 8.63 -2.03
CA THR A 135 -18.12 7.74 -3.06
C THR A 135 -18.20 8.44 -4.41
N LEU A 136 -17.67 7.81 -5.47
CA LEU A 136 -17.64 8.34 -6.84
C LEU A 136 -19.07 8.63 -7.36
N PRO A 137 -19.42 9.89 -7.69
CA PRO A 137 -20.74 10.25 -8.20
C PRO A 137 -20.88 10.02 -9.71
N GLY A 138 -22.09 9.70 -10.18
CA GLY A 138 -22.48 9.72 -11.61
C GLY A 138 -21.78 8.69 -12.50
N ASN A 139 -21.23 7.63 -11.91
CA ASN A 139 -20.51 6.55 -12.60
C ASN A 139 -21.07 5.19 -12.18
N GLU A 140 -22.40 5.06 -12.17
CA GLU A 140 -23.07 3.81 -11.80
C GLU A 140 -22.86 2.73 -12.87
N PHE A 141 -22.16 1.66 -12.51
CA PHE A 141 -22.13 0.44 -13.34
C PHE A 141 -23.20 -0.53 -12.87
N LEU A 142 -24.26 -0.67 -13.66
CA LEU A 142 -25.46 -1.45 -13.35
C LEU A 142 -25.62 -2.60 -14.36
N LEU A 143 -25.05 -3.76 -14.05
CA LEU A 143 -25.15 -4.92 -14.92
C LEU A 143 -26.51 -5.62 -14.70
N GLY A 144 -27.40 -5.48 -15.67
CA GLY A 144 -28.66 -6.23 -15.73
C GLY A 144 -28.47 -7.63 -16.34
N LYS A 145 -29.47 -8.49 -16.18
CA LYS A 145 -29.51 -9.84 -16.78
C LYS A 145 -28.24 -10.66 -16.56
N ALA A 146 -27.70 -10.66 -15.34
CA ALA A 146 -26.39 -11.23 -15.04
C ALA A 146 -26.21 -12.70 -15.50
N LYS A 147 -27.28 -13.50 -15.51
CA LYS A 147 -27.26 -14.90 -15.99
C LYS A 147 -26.86 -15.05 -17.46
N GLU A 148 -27.11 -14.03 -18.27
CA GLU A 148 -26.85 -13.99 -19.71
C GLU A 148 -25.65 -13.09 -20.04
N ALA A 149 -25.11 -12.38 -19.04
CA ALA A 149 -24.09 -11.36 -19.26
C ALA A 149 -22.68 -11.92 -19.35
N PHE A 150 -22.44 -13.09 -18.77
CA PHE A 150 -21.13 -13.73 -18.68
C PHE A 150 -21.07 -14.99 -19.56
N ASP A 151 -19.91 -15.26 -20.15
CA ASP A 151 -19.59 -16.53 -20.79
C ASP A 151 -19.10 -17.58 -19.76
N ASP A 152 -18.80 -18.80 -20.22
CA ASP A 152 -18.35 -19.91 -19.36
C ASP A 152 -16.97 -19.65 -18.70
N GLU A 153 -16.21 -18.67 -19.18
CA GLU A 153 -14.93 -18.24 -18.61
C GLU A 153 -15.09 -17.02 -17.68
N GLY A 154 -16.32 -16.61 -17.42
CA GLY A 154 -16.68 -15.46 -16.59
C GLY A 154 -16.32 -14.11 -17.21
N ASN A 155 -16.24 -14.02 -18.54
CA ASN A 155 -16.06 -12.77 -19.25
C ASN A 155 -17.40 -12.14 -19.61
N ILE A 156 -17.49 -10.81 -19.55
CA ILE A 156 -18.68 -10.10 -20.04
C ILE A 156 -18.75 -10.21 -21.57
N ILE A 157 -19.86 -10.77 -22.08
CA ILE A 157 -20.04 -11.06 -23.52
C ILE A 157 -20.16 -9.78 -24.35
N ASN A 158 -20.82 -8.75 -23.83
CA ASN A 158 -21.09 -7.52 -24.57
C ASN A 158 -19.91 -6.54 -24.51
N GLU A 159 -19.23 -6.33 -25.64
CA GLU A 159 -18.09 -5.40 -25.74
C GLU A 159 -18.45 -3.95 -25.37
N GLY A 160 -19.67 -3.50 -25.68
CA GLY A 160 -20.15 -2.16 -25.31
C GLY A 160 -20.23 -1.98 -23.80
N THR A 161 -20.69 -3.01 -23.09
CA THR A 161 -20.71 -3.06 -21.62
C THR A 161 -19.29 -3.04 -21.05
N VAL A 162 -18.35 -3.78 -21.63
CA VAL A 162 -16.94 -3.76 -21.21
C VAL A 162 -16.34 -2.36 -21.36
N LYS A 163 -16.59 -1.69 -22.50
CA LYS A 163 -16.11 -0.32 -22.75
C LYS A 163 -16.72 0.71 -21.79
N PHE A 164 -17.99 0.54 -21.43
CA PHE A 164 -18.63 1.39 -20.43
C PHE A 164 -18.03 1.16 -19.04
N LEU A 165 -17.82 -0.10 -18.63
CA LEU A 165 -17.15 -0.44 -17.39
C LEU A 165 -15.74 0.17 -17.31
N GLU A 166 -14.96 0.07 -18.40
CA GLU A 166 -13.64 0.68 -18.51
C GLU A 166 -13.70 2.19 -18.28
N THR A 167 -14.69 2.87 -18.89
CA THR A 167 -14.89 4.31 -18.69
C THR A 167 -15.15 4.65 -17.22
N CYS A 168 -15.98 3.88 -16.53
CA CYS A 168 -16.26 4.08 -15.11
C CYS A 168 -15.01 3.85 -14.24
N LEU A 169 -14.22 2.82 -14.55
CA LEU A 169 -12.97 2.51 -13.84
C LEU A 169 -11.90 3.60 -14.06
N ASP A 170 -11.74 4.08 -15.29
CA ASP A 170 -10.82 5.18 -15.62
C ASP A 170 -11.21 6.47 -14.87
N ASN A 171 -12.51 6.74 -14.74
CA ASN A 171 -13.01 7.86 -13.94
C ASN A 171 -12.75 7.64 -12.44
N PHE A 172 -12.88 6.42 -11.94
CA PHE A 172 -12.56 6.10 -10.55
C PHE A 172 -11.08 6.29 -10.24
N MET A 173 -10.17 5.86 -11.12
CA MET A 173 -8.73 6.09 -10.97
C MET A 173 -8.41 7.59 -10.83
N LYS A 174 -8.94 8.42 -11.74
CA LYS A 174 -8.78 9.89 -11.66
C LYS A 174 -9.36 10.46 -10.37
N TYR A 175 -10.51 9.96 -9.94
CA TYR A 175 -11.16 10.40 -8.70
C TYR A 175 -10.30 10.07 -7.48
N VAL A 176 -9.71 8.87 -7.42
CA VAL A 176 -8.79 8.47 -6.35
C VAL A 176 -7.58 9.41 -6.29
N GLU A 177 -6.99 9.80 -7.42
CA GLU A 177 -5.88 10.77 -7.47
C GLU A 177 -6.24 12.16 -6.93
N VAL A 178 -7.48 12.60 -7.15
CA VAL A 178 -7.96 13.89 -6.63
C VAL A 178 -8.22 13.79 -5.13
N VAL A 179 -8.92 12.74 -4.71
CA VAL A 179 -9.32 12.54 -3.31
C VAL A 179 -8.13 12.22 -2.41
N SER A 180 -7.10 11.53 -2.91
CA SER A 180 -5.89 11.24 -2.13
C SER A 180 -5.19 12.49 -1.62
N LYS A 181 -5.34 13.64 -2.30
CA LYS A 181 -4.81 14.94 -1.86
C LYS A 181 -5.54 15.51 -0.63
N LEU A 182 -6.74 15.01 -0.33
CA LEU A 182 -7.52 15.39 0.85
C LEU A 182 -7.19 14.49 2.07
N LYS A 183 -6.57 13.32 1.85
CA LYS A 183 -6.24 12.39 2.93
C LYS A 183 -5.20 13.02 3.85
N LYS A 184 -5.53 13.05 5.15
CA LYS A 184 -4.54 13.33 6.20
C LYS A 184 -3.88 12.01 6.59
N PRO A 185 -2.54 11.96 6.72
CA PRO A 185 -1.87 10.80 7.28
C PRO A 185 -2.43 10.48 8.67
N LYS A 186 -2.56 9.18 8.99
CA LYS A 186 -2.89 8.77 10.36
C LYS A 186 -1.81 9.30 11.31
N PRO A 187 -2.18 9.84 12.49
CA PRO A 187 -1.21 10.23 13.50
C PRO A 187 -0.23 9.09 13.78
N ILE A 188 1.05 9.43 13.89
CA ILE A 188 2.08 8.47 14.29
C ILE A 188 2.24 8.59 15.80
N GLU A 189 1.77 7.58 16.52
CA GLU A 189 1.98 7.46 17.97
C GLU A 189 3.45 7.10 18.27
N PRO A 190 3.94 7.39 19.49
CA PRO A 190 5.27 6.94 19.90
C PRO A 190 5.42 5.42 19.78
N GLU A 191 6.45 4.97 19.08
CA GLU A 191 6.76 3.54 18.91
C GLU A 191 7.49 2.98 20.15
N ASP A 192 7.19 1.74 20.51
CA ASP A 192 7.95 0.99 21.51
C ASP A 192 9.24 0.45 20.86
N LEU A 193 10.29 1.26 20.85
CA LEU A 193 11.60 0.86 20.31
C LEU A 193 12.45 0.07 21.33
N ASP A 194 11.97 -0.02 22.57
CA ASP A 194 12.64 -0.68 23.70
C ASP A 194 12.10 -2.09 23.97
N VAL A 195 11.21 -2.60 23.10
CA VAL A 195 10.59 -3.94 23.14
C VAL A 195 9.98 -4.25 24.51
N THR A 196 9.29 -3.29 25.11
CA THR A 196 8.72 -3.42 26.46
C THR A 196 7.45 -4.27 26.51
N LYS A 197 6.77 -4.45 25.37
CA LYS A 197 5.52 -5.21 25.26
C LYS A 197 5.72 -6.45 24.39
N PRO A 198 5.65 -7.67 24.93
CA PRO A 198 5.84 -8.87 24.12
C PRO A 198 4.70 -9.07 23.12
N ILE A 199 5.04 -9.66 21.98
CA ILE A 199 4.13 -10.16 20.94
C ILE A 199 4.16 -11.69 20.90
N ALA A 200 3.35 -12.30 20.03
CA ALA A 200 3.23 -13.76 19.93
C ALA A 200 4.55 -14.48 19.60
N THR A 201 5.45 -13.82 18.85
CA THR A 201 6.76 -14.35 18.43
C THR A 201 7.92 -13.95 19.36
N THR A 202 7.67 -13.16 20.41
CA THR A 202 8.74 -12.71 21.31
C THR A 202 9.34 -13.88 22.09
N ILE A 203 10.66 -14.04 21.97
CA ILE A 203 11.43 -15.01 22.76
C ILE A 203 11.72 -14.38 24.13
N GLN A 204 11.02 -14.87 25.16
CA GLN A 204 11.09 -14.32 26.52
C GLN A 204 12.23 -14.93 27.34
N GLY A 205 12.66 -14.24 28.40
CA GLY A 205 13.65 -14.76 29.35
C GLY A 205 15.11 -14.58 28.92
N ILE A 206 15.36 -13.91 27.80
CA ILE A 206 16.68 -13.49 27.33
C ILE A 206 16.61 -11.99 27.10
N ASP A 207 17.58 -11.23 27.60
CA ASP A 207 17.69 -9.80 27.30
C ASP A 207 17.94 -9.62 25.78
N PRO A 208 17.08 -8.90 25.04
CA PRO A 208 17.27 -8.54 23.63
C PRO A 208 18.70 -8.05 23.30
N ASP A 209 19.33 -7.31 24.21
CA ASP A 209 20.67 -6.76 23.97
C ASP A 209 21.82 -7.70 24.37
N ASN A 210 21.52 -8.97 24.65
CA ASN A 210 22.55 -9.97 24.94
C ASN A 210 23.43 -10.22 23.70
N PRO A 211 24.77 -10.11 23.77
CA PRO A 211 25.63 -10.33 22.60
C PRO A 211 25.60 -11.77 22.08
N GLU A 212 25.11 -12.72 22.89
CA GLU A 212 24.88 -14.13 22.54
C GLU A 212 23.38 -14.44 22.37
N TRP A 213 22.56 -13.42 22.09
CA TRP A 213 21.11 -13.58 22.00
C TRP A 213 20.73 -14.67 21.00
N VAL A 214 21.33 -14.69 19.81
CA VAL A 214 21.05 -15.70 18.76
C VAL A 214 21.22 -17.12 19.28
N GLU A 215 22.36 -17.44 19.91
CA GLU A 215 22.66 -18.79 20.39
C GLU A 215 21.72 -19.20 21.54
N LYS A 216 21.45 -18.27 22.48
CA LYS A 216 20.55 -18.52 23.61
C LYS A 216 19.10 -18.69 23.15
N ALA A 217 18.66 -17.84 22.23
CA ALA A 217 17.33 -17.88 21.65
C ALA A 217 17.14 -19.16 20.85
N ALA A 218 18.10 -19.53 20.01
CA ALA A 218 18.10 -20.76 19.24
C ALA A 218 17.97 -22.00 20.15
N ALA A 219 18.77 -22.07 21.22
CA ALA A 219 18.67 -23.16 22.19
C ALA A 219 17.31 -23.21 22.90
N MET A 220 16.74 -22.04 23.24
CA MET A 220 15.46 -21.95 23.94
C MET A 220 14.27 -22.39 23.09
N VAL A 221 14.24 -22.02 21.81
CA VAL A 221 13.13 -22.35 20.90
C VAL A 221 13.33 -23.65 20.13
N GLY A 222 14.47 -24.34 20.34
CA GLY A 222 14.83 -25.54 19.58
C GLY A 222 15.03 -25.26 18.09
N ALA A 223 15.64 -24.12 17.75
CA ALA A 223 15.92 -23.75 16.37
C ALA A 223 16.86 -24.76 15.71
N VAL A 224 16.63 -25.02 14.41
CA VAL A 224 17.44 -25.94 13.61
C VAL A 224 18.46 -25.19 12.76
N SER A 225 19.59 -25.83 12.50
CA SER A 225 20.64 -25.35 11.59
C SER A 225 21.16 -26.52 10.72
N GLY A 226 21.98 -26.22 9.71
CA GLY A 226 22.59 -27.24 8.86
C GLY A 226 21.65 -27.81 7.79
N ASP A 227 21.70 -29.13 7.63
CA ASP A 227 21.05 -29.87 6.53
C ASP A 227 19.55 -30.16 6.74
N THR A 228 18.93 -29.60 7.78
CA THR A 228 17.50 -29.80 8.02
C THR A 228 16.66 -29.09 6.96
N TYR A 229 15.75 -29.81 6.31
CA TYR A 229 14.85 -29.24 5.30
C TYR A 229 13.73 -28.40 5.91
N VAL A 230 13.51 -27.22 5.33
CA VAL A 230 12.42 -26.30 5.62
C VAL A 230 11.52 -26.22 4.38
N LYS A 231 10.20 -26.39 4.58
CA LYS A 231 9.19 -26.15 3.55
C LYS A 231 8.83 -24.67 3.52
N LEU A 232 8.99 -24.07 2.35
CA LEU A 232 8.57 -22.71 2.02
C LEU A 232 7.28 -22.77 1.17
N ASP A 233 6.59 -21.64 1.01
CA ASP A 233 5.32 -21.56 0.26
C ASP A 233 5.41 -22.19 -1.15
N HIS A 234 6.55 -21.97 -1.81
CA HIS A 234 6.83 -22.44 -3.16
C HIS A 234 8.19 -23.13 -3.30
N GLY A 235 8.69 -23.78 -2.23
CA GLY A 235 9.99 -24.45 -2.29
C GLY A 235 10.30 -25.33 -1.07
N ILE A 236 11.39 -26.08 -1.17
CA ILE A 236 11.95 -26.86 -0.07
C ILE A 236 13.48 -26.75 -0.14
N LEU A 237 14.09 -26.30 0.96
CA LEU A 237 15.53 -26.02 1.05
C LEU A 237 16.05 -26.45 2.42
N THR A 238 17.32 -26.83 2.52
CA THR A 238 17.96 -26.95 3.85
C THR A 238 18.20 -25.57 4.45
N VAL A 239 18.39 -25.48 5.77
CA VAL A 239 18.76 -24.21 6.43
C VAL A 239 20.06 -23.65 5.84
N ASP A 240 21.03 -24.50 5.52
CA ASP A 240 22.28 -24.07 4.86
C ASP A 240 22.04 -23.53 3.45
N GLN A 241 21.14 -24.13 2.68
CA GLN A 241 20.74 -23.59 1.37
C GLN A 241 20.05 -22.22 1.49
N ILE A 242 19.22 -22.02 2.52
CA ILE A 242 18.62 -20.72 2.80
C ILE A 242 19.71 -19.69 3.15
N ASN A 243 20.68 -20.05 3.99
CA ASN A 243 21.81 -19.19 4.32
C ASN A 243 22.63 -18.82 3.06
N MET A 244 22.93 -19.78 2.19
CA MET A 244 23.64 -19.53 0.93
C MET A 244 22.82 -18.61 0.01
N PHE A 245 21.52 -18.85 -0.12
CA PHE A 245 20.60 -18.03 -0.90
C PHE A 245 20.59 -16.58 -0.41
N LEU A 246 20.40 -16.34 0.89
CA LEU A 246 20.34 -15.01 1.48
C LEU A 246 21.69 -14.27 1.37
N LYS A 247 22.82 -14.96 1.54
CA LYS A 247 24.17 -14.39 1.36
C LYS A 247 24.49 -14.02 -0.09
N SER A 248 23.87 -14.70 -1.06
CA SER A 248 24.11 -14.45 -2.49
C SER A 248 23.37 -13.23 -3.05
N MET A 249 22.47 -12.63 -2.27
CA MET A 249 21.71 -11.45 -2.69
C MET A 249 22.64 -10.27 -2.99
N PRO A 250 22.43 -9.52 -4.08
CA PRO A 250 23.28 -8.39 -4.47
C PRO A 250 23.01 -7.12 -3.63
N PHE A 251 22.35 -7.28 -2.48
CA PHE A 251 21.96 -6.23 -1.56
C PHE A 251 22.01 -6.75 -0.12
N GLU A 252 22.24 -5.83 0.80
CA GLU A 252 22.12 -6.09 2.23
C GLU A 252 20.65 -6.06 2.62
N LEU A 253 20.26 -7.01 3.45
CA LEU A 253 18.91 -7.20 3.94
C LEU A 253 18.95 -7.16 5.46
N THR A 254 18.05 -6.42 6.08
CA THR A 254 17.82 -6.49 7.53
C THR A 254 16.34 -6.65 7.85
N TYR A 255 16.05 -7.26 8.99
CA TYR A 255 14.69 -7.52 9.44
C TYR A 255 14.50 -7.11 10.90
N ALA A 256 13.46 -6.31 11.13
CA ALA A 256 12.90 -6.05 12.45
C ALA A 256 11.42 -6.45 12.46
N ASP A 257 10.98 -7.10 13.53
CA ASP A 257 9.60 -7.60 13.68
C ASP A 257 8.61 -6.49 14.08
N ASP A 258 7.34 -6.85 14.27
CA ASP A 258 6.29 -5.91 14.68
C ASP A 258 6.44 -5.41 16.12
N ASN A 259 7.30 -6.02 16.93
CA ASN A 259 7.70 -5.53 18.25
C ASN A 259 8.91 -4.57 18.19
N ASN A 260 9.41 -4.23 16.99
CA ASN A 260 10.58 -3.39 16.83
C ASN A 260 11.87 -4.02 17.41
N GLN A 261 11.98 -5.36 17.38
CA GLN A 261 13.22 -6.07 17.68
C GLN A 261 13.98 -6.34 16.38
N PHE A 262 15.28 -6.02 16.34
CA PHE A 262 16.13 -6.34 15.19
C PHE A 262 16.57 -7.80 15.28
N LEU A 263 16.13 -8.63 14.34
CA LEU A 263 16.30 -10.08 14.45
C LEU A 263 17.34 -10.65 13.49
N TYR A 264 17.48 -10.06 12.30
CA TYR A 264 18.26 -10.70 11.24
C TYR A 264 18.90 -9.72 10.28
N TYR A 265 20.06 -10.11 9.74
CA TYR A 265 20.66 -9.52 8.55
C TYR A 265 21.35 -10.60 7.71
N ASN A 266 21.34 -10.47 6.38
CA ASN A 266 21.70 -11.57 5.47
C ASN A 266 23.20 -11.77 5.23
N ASN A 267 24.02 -10.74 5.37
CA ASN A 267 25.42 -10.80 4.98
C ASN A 267 26.31 -10.13 6.03
N ALA A 268 27.08 -10.94 6.76
CA ALA A 268 28.19 -10.45 7.55
C ALA A 268 29.42 -10.38 6.64
N HIS A 269 29.79 -9.18 6.18
CA HIS A 269 31.06 -8.98 5.52
C HIS A 269 32.20 -9.38 6.48
N GLN A 270 33.33 -9.85 5.92
CA GLN A 270 34.51 -10.16 6.74
C GLN A 270 34.97 -8.95 7.56
N ASP A 271 34.86 -7.77 6.96
CA ASP A 271 35.02 -6.47 7.62
C ASP A 271 33.68 -5.73 7.64
N PRO A 272 33.04 -5.55 8.81
CA PRO A 272 31.78 -4.81 8.95
C PRO A 272 31.83 -3.36 8.44
N ASP A 273 33.02 -2.74 8.38
CA ASP A 273 33.16 -1.37 7.86
C ASP A 273 33.00 -1.28 6.34
N THR A 274 32.97 -2.42 5.65
CA THR A 274 32.69 -2.50 4.21
C THR A 274 31.20 -2.65 3.88
N MET A 275 30.34 -2.80 4.89
CA MET A 275 28.90 -2.87 4.69
C MET A 275 28.31 -1.49 4.41
N LEU A 276 27.27 -1.44 3.58
CA LEU A 276 26.49 -0.23 3.28
C LEU A 276 25.65 0.21 4.49
N ALA A 277 25.13 -0.76 5.24
CA ALA A 277 24.50 -0.61 6.54
C ALA A 277 25.24 -1.49 7.54
N LYS A 278 26.27 -0.93 8.18
CA LYS A 278 27.10 -1.65 9.16
C LYS A 278 26.27 -2.41 10.19
N ARG A 279 26.48 -3.73 10.23
CA ARG A 279 25.95 -4.65 11.24
C ARG A 279 27.05 -5.58 11.75
N VAL A 280 26.93 -5.98 13.01
CA VAL A 280 27.81 -6.98 13.64
C VAL A 280 26.98 -8.08 14.29
N PRO A 281 27.52 -9.31 14.45
CA PRO A 281 26.74 -10.45 14.94
C PRO A 281 26.04 -10.22 16.28
N SER A 282 26.66 -9.47 17.19
CA SER A 282 26.10 -9.16 18.51
C SER A 282 24.87 -8.25 18.47
N GLN A 283 24.51 -7.72 17.30
CA GLN A 283 23.32 -6.88 17.14
C GLN A 283 22.05 -7.67 16.85
N SER A 284 22.15 -8.90 16.35
CA SER A 284 20.98 -9.77 16.16
C SER A 284 20.34 -10.09 17.51
N GLY A 285 19.09 -9.67 17.67
CA GLY A 285 18.33 -9.69 18.91
C GLY A 285 18.11 -8.31 19.53
N ASN A 286 18.91 -7.31 19.19
CA ASN A 286 18.88 -6.01 19.87
C ASN A 286 17.54 -5.28 19.68
N ARG A 287 17.25 -4.41 20.65
CA ARG A 287 16.18 -3.42 20.55
C ARG A 287 16.49 -2.45 19.42
N LEU A 288 15.50 -1.94 18.67
CA LEU A 288 15.77 -0.88 17.69
C LEU A 288 16.36 0.37 18.34
N SER A 289 15.99 0.69 19.59
CA SER A 289 16.62 1.77 20.36
C SER A 289 18.13 1.54 20.56
N THR A 290 18.53 0.30 20.85
CA THR A 290 19.94 -0.10 21.03
C THR A 290 20.71 -0.11 19.71
N VAL A 291 20.12 -0.64 18.63
CA VAL A 291 20.72 -0.61 17.28
C VAL A 291 21.03 0.83 16.84
N HIS A 292 20.18 1.77 17.24
CA HIS A 292 20.28 3.18 16.87
C HIS A 292 20.79 4.09 18.00
N ASN A 293 21.37 3.55 19.08
CA ASN A 293 21.77 4.31 20.26
C ASN A 293 22.81 5.42 20.02
N SER A 294 23.55 5.34 18.91
CA SER A 294 24.51 6.36 18.47
C SER A 294 23.83 7.59 17.84
N LEU A 295 22.54 7.51 17.53
CA LEU A 295 21.78 8.63 16.97
C LEU A 295 21.44 9.66 18.06
N PRO A 296 21.57 10.96 17.78
CA PRO A 296 20.98 12.01 18.62
C PRO A 296 19.46 11.81 18.77
N ALA A 297 18.89 12.23 19.89
CA ALA A 297 17.45 12.08 20.17
C ALA A 297 16.53 12.58 19.03
N GLY A 298 16.86 13.69 18.38
CA GLY A 298 16.10 14.20 17.23
C GLY A 298 16.11 13.27 16.00
N ARG A 299 17.15 12.45 15.83
CA ARG A 299 17.23 11.43 14.76
C ARG A 299 16.51 10.14 15.13
N MET A 300 16.33 9.83 16.41
CA MET A 300 15.47 8.70 16.84
C MET A 300 14.01 8.90 16.44
N LYS A 301 13.53 10.16 16.40
CA LYS A 301 12.20 10.47 15.86
C LYS A 301 12.02 10.12 14.38
N ASN A 302 13.10 10.07 13.60
CA ASN A 302 13.02 9.58 12.23
C ASN A 302 12.83 8.06 12.20
N VAL A 303 13.42 7.31 13.14
CA VAL A 303 13.21 5.85 13.25
C VAL A 303 11.75 5.58 13.61
N GLU A 304 11.22 6.24 14.65
CA GLU A 304 9.80 6.15 15.01
C GLU A 304 8.88 6.53 13.83
N TRP A 305 9.23 7.58 13.08
CA TRP A 305 8.47 7.99 11.91
C TRP A 305 8.46 6.93 10.80
N VAL A 306 9.62 6.33 10.48
CA VAL A 306 9.70 5.25 9.48
C VAL A 306 8.85 4.06 9.90
N VAL A 307 8.98 3.63 11.15
CA VAL A 307 8.20 2.50 11.66
C VAL A 307 6.71 2.83 11.65
N GLY A 308 6.31 3.92 12.27
CA GLY A 308 4.91 4.29 12.43
C GLY A 308 4.20 4.62 11.12
N THR A 309 4.88 5.25 10.16
CA THR A 309 4.28 5.54 8.84
C THR A 309 3.99 4.26 8.05
N LEU A 310 4.88 3.27 8.15
CA LEU A 310 4.71 1.96 7.51
C LEU A 310 3.66 1.12 8.25
N ARG A 311 3.72 1.07 9.58
CA ARG A 311 2.76 0.36 10.45
C ARG A 311 1.34 0.84 10.23
N ASN A 312 1.15 2.15 10.12
CA ASN A 312 -0.17 2.75 9.89
C ASN A 312 -0.66 2.64 8.43
N GLY A 313 0.19 2.19 7.50
CA GLY A 313 -0.12 2.16 6.07
C GLY A 313 -0.20 3.54 5.44
N ASN A 314 0.42 4.56 6.04
CA ASN A 314 0.52 5.90 5.46
C ASN A 314 1.44 5.93 4.24
N GLN A 315 2.41 5.01 4.18
CA GLN A 315 3.33 4.81 3.06
C GLN A 315 3.44 3.31 2.78
N GLU A 316 3.51 2.92 1.50
CA GLU A 316 3.76 1.52 1.12
C GLU A 316 5.23 1.13 1.29
N TYR A 317 6.13 2.10 1.18
CA TYR A 317 7.56 1.95 1.43
C TYR A 317 8.14 3.32 1.82
N VAL A 318 9.25 3.30 2.55
CA VAL A 318 10.07 4.50 2.76
C VAL A 318 11.40 4.29 2.07
N ARG A 319 11.81 5.24 1.24
CA ARG A 319 13.13 5.22 0.60
C ARG A 319 13.93 6.45 1.00
N THR A 320 15.17 6.22 1.41
CA THR A 320 16.10 7.29 1.71
C THR A 320 17.44 7.04 1.02
N LEU A 321 18.09 8.13 0.65
CA LEU A 321 19.48 8.13 0.25
C LEU A 321 20.30 8.52 1.49
N ILE A 322 21.33 7.74 1.79
CA ILE A 322 22.31 8.12 2.82
C ILE A 322 23.49 8.75 2.09
N PRO A 323 23.52 10.09 1.95
CA PRO A 323 24.56 10.75 1.20
C PRO A 323 25.89 10.60 1.94
N ASN A 324 26.90 10.11 1.23
CA ASN A 324 28.29 10.26 1.62
C ASN A 324 28.98 11.12 0.56
N PRO A 325 29.25 12.41 0.83
CA PRO A 325 29.83 13.32 -0.15
C PRO A 325 31.25 12.93 -0.61
N HIS A 326 31.86 11.94 0.05
CA HIS A 326 33.19 11.43 -0.27
C HIS A 326 33.18 10.02 -0.85
N SER A 327 32.00 9.42 -1.09
CA SER A 327 31.89 8.06 -1.60
C SER A 327 31.29 8.02 -2.99
N PRO A 328 31.81 7.18 -3.91
CA PRO A 328 31.13 6.87 -5.15
C PRO A 328 29.86 6.02 -4.94
N VAL A 329 29.55 5.63 -3.70
CA VAL A 329 28.37 4.81 -3.38
C VAL A 329 27.11 5.68 -3.36
N LEU A 330 26.11 5.30 -4.16
CA LEU A 330 24.76 5.83 -4.06
C LEU A 330 23.96 4.93 -3.09
N ASN A 331 24.20 5.11 -1.80
CA ASN A 331 23.68 4.24 -0.76
C ASN A 331 22.17 4.46 -0.57
N THR A 332 21.37 3.49 -0.98
CA THR A 332 19.92 3.54 -0.92
C THR A 332 19.43 2.58 0.14
N HIS A 333 18.62 3.09 1.07
CA HIS A 333 17.88 2.26 2.04
C HIS A 333 16.41 2.27 1.64
N ASN A 334 15.83 1.10 1.48
CA ASN A 334 14.43 0.89 1.13
C ASN A 334 13.76 0.06 2.21
N TYR A 335 12.91 0.70 3.00
CA TYR A 335 12.15 0.07 4.08
C TYR A 335 10.79 -0.38 3.54
N GLN A 336 10.54 -1.68 3.59
CA GLN A 336 9.33 -2.32 3.12
C GLN A 336 8.61 -2.97 4.31
N PRO A 337 7.33 -2.65 4.57
CA PRO A 337 6.55 -3.32 5.59
C PRO A 337 6.23 -4.76 5.18
N MET A 338 6.25 -5.65 6.17
CA MET A 338 5.76 -7.01 6.09
C MET A 338 4.39 -7.10 6.75
N TYR A 339 3.61 -8.11 6.38
CA TYR A 339 2.24 -8.27 6.89
C TYR A 339 1.94 -9.72 7.21
N TYR A 340 1.19 -9.92 8.29
CA TYR A 340 0.57 -11.20 8.62
C TYR A 340 -0.56 -11.52 7.61
N PRO A 341 -1.06 -12.77 7.56
CA PRO A 341 -2.13 -13.17 6.63
C PRO A 341 -3.41 -12.35 6.76
N ASP A 342 -3.72 -11.83 7.95
CA ASP A 342 -4.85 -10.91 8.21
C ASP A 342 -4.58 -9.46 7.78
N GLY A 343 -3.45 -9.22 7.11
CA GLY A 343 -3.02 -7.90 6.66
C GLY A 343 -2.45 -6.98 7.74
N SER A 344 -2.39 -7.41 9.01
CA SER A 344 -1.79 -6.61 10.09
C SER A 344 -0.28 -6.51 9.90
N TYR A 345 0.32 -5.42 10.37
CA TYR A 345 1.76 -5.15 10.21
C TYR A 345 2.60 -6.19 10.98
N ALA A 346 3.60 -6.77 10.30
CA ALA A 346 4.45 -7.85 10.83
C ALA A 346 5.93 -7.45 10.98
N GLY A 347 6.27 -6.18 10.74
CA GLY A 347 7.63 -5.67 10.82
C GLY A 347 8.10 -4.99 9.54
N ILE A 348 9.39 -4.71 9.48
CA ILE A 348 10.08 -4.07 8.36
C ILE A 348 11.19 -4.95 7.85
N ASN A 349 11.21 -5.07 6.53
CA ASN A 349 12.35 -5.51 5.77
C ASN A 349 13.09 -4.30 5.19
N GLU A 350 14.37 -4.12 5.53
CA GLU A 350 15.22 -3.07 5.00
C GLU A 350 16.14 -3.65 3.92
N ILE A 351 16.07 -3.08 2.71
CA ILE A 351 16.95 -3.43 1.60
C ILE A 351 17.93 -2.28 1.39
N VAL A 352 19.23 -2.57 1.52
CA VAL A 352 20.31 -1.60 1.39
C VAL A 352 21.22 -1.98 0.24
N PHE A 353 21.45 -1.06 -0.69
CA PHE A 353 22.28 -1.33 -1.86
C PHE A 353 22.89 -0.06 -2.45
N ASN A 354 24.04 -0.25 -3.12
CA ASN A 354 24.62 0.78 -3.96
C ASN A 354 23.86 0.82 -5.28
N PHE A 355 23.06 1.86 -5.51
CA PHE A 355 22.28 1.96 -6.75
C PHE A 355 23.12 2.38 -7.96
N ARG A 356 24.34 2.90 -7.75
CA ARG A 356 25.16 3.45 -8.84
C ARG A 356 25.42 2.46 -9.99
N PRO A 357 25.83 1.21 -9.78
CA PRO A 357 26.09 0.28 -10.88
C PRO A 357 24.87 0.03 -11.78
N TRP A 358 23.68 -0.02 -11.18
CA TRP A 358 22.42 -0.19 -11.91
C TRP A 358 22.07 1.03 -12.75
N LEU A 359 22.28 2.21 -12.18
CA LEU A 359 22.07 3.47 -12.88
C LEU A 359 23.04 3.62 -14.05
N GLU A 360 24.33 3.33 -13.84
CA GLU A 360 25.35 3.38 -14.89
C GLU A 360 25.02 2.40 -16.03
N TRP A 361 24.69 1.15 -15.70
CA TRP A 361 24.25 0.16 -16.69
C TRP A 361 23.03 0.62 -17.49
N TYR A 362 22.03 1.20 -16.82
CA TYR A 362 20.83 1.73 -17.49
C TYR A 362 21.16 2.87 -18.46
N LEU A 363 21.97 3.84 -18.02
CA LEU A 363 22.35 4.99 -18.85
C LEU A 363 23.19 4.55 -20.06
N GLU A 364 24.14 3.64 -19.85
CA GLU A 364 24.95 3.06 -20.93
C GLU A 364 24.10 2.29 -21.94
N THR A 365 23.20 1.43 -21.46
CA THR A 365 22.35 0.58 -22.31
C THR A 365 21.34 1.39 -23.12
N THR A 366 20.81 2.46 -22.53
CA THR A 366 19.74 3.27 -23.17
C THR A 366 20.27 4.49 -23.93
N GLY A 367 21.54 4.86 -23.73
CA GLY A 367 22.10 6.12 -24.22
C GLY A 367 21.51 7.36 -23.55
N GLN A 368 20.70 7.20 -22.49
CA GLN A 368 20.12 8.32 -21.76
C GLN A 368 21.17 9.01 -20.90
N GLN A 369 20.90 10.26 -20.53
CA GLN A 369 21.76 11.05 -19.67
C GLN A 369 20.95 11.65 -18.52
N LEU A 370 21.60 11.80 -17.37
CA LEU A 370 21.02 12.51 -16.24
C LEU A 370 20.94 14.01 -16.57
N VAL A 371 19.73 14.53 -16.66
CA VAL A 371 19.49 15.98 -16.71
C VAL A 371 19.24 16.48 -15.29
N GLY A 372 19.89 17.58 -14.90
CA GLY A 372 19.62 18.21 -13.61
C GLY A 372 18.15 18.62 -13.51
N GLY A 373 17.50 18.29 -12.39
CA GLY A 373 16.09 18.64 -12.14
C GLY A 373 15.92 19.38 -10.81
N SER A 374 15.20 20.51 -10.84
CA SER A 374 14.72 21.19 -9.64
C SER A 374 13.40 20.53 -9.19
N GLY A 375 13.51 19.43 -8.45
CA GLY A 375 12.39 18.77 -7.78
C GLY A 375 12.33 19.09 -6.28
N PRO A 376 11.21 18.80 -5.59
CA PRO A 376 11.03 19.09 -4.15
C PRO A 376 12.00 18.36 -3.21
N PHE A 377 12.82 17.44 -3.75
CA PHE A 377 13.86 16.70 -3.02
C PHE A 377 15.29 16.99 -3.54
N ALA A 378 15.48 17.99 -4.40
CA ALA A 378 16.80 18.38 -4.86
C ALA A 378 17.59 19.04 -3.71
N PRO A 379 18.84 18.65 -3.45
CA PRO A 379 19.68 19.35 -2.48
C PRO A 379 19.91 20.78 -2.96
N ALA A 380 19.75 21.75 -2.06
CA ALA A 380 19.94 23.15 -2.37
C ALA A 380 21.42 23.42 -2.67
N GLY A 381 21.77 23.57 -3.96
CA GLY A 381 23.06 24.11 -4.38
C GLY A 381 23.69 23.35 -5.55
N GLY A 382 23.63 23.96 -6.73
CA GLY A 382 24.39 23.52 -7.89
C GLY A 382 24.04 24.36 -9.12
N GLN A 383 24.72 25.49 -9.30
CA GLN A 383 24.66 26.26 -10.54
C GLN A 383 25.15 25.39 -11.70
N ALA A 384 24.24 24.94 -12.56
CA ALA A 384 24.60 24.44 -13.88
C ALA A 384 24.73 25.63 -14.83
N LYS A 385 25.94 25.84 -15.36
CA LYS A 385 26.16 26.71 -16.52
C LYS A 385 25.36 26.15 -17.68
N ALA A 386 24.49 26.99 -18.24
CA ALA A 386 23.86 26.74 -19.52
C ALA A 386 24.95 26.63 -20.59
N ASP A 387 24.95 25.52 -21.33
CA ASP A 387 25.60 25.48 -22.64
C ASP A 387 24.51 25.28 -23.68
N ALA A 388 24.35 26.31 -24.49
CA ALA A 388 23.29 26.46 -25.48
C ALA A 388 23.89 26.23 -26.88
N THR A 389 23.56 25.10 -27.50
CA THR A 389 23.50 24.86 -28.96
C THR A 389 22.63 23.61 -29.11
N SER A 390 21.72 23.37 -30.05
CA SER A 390 21.26 23.93 -31.33
C SER A 390 19.86 23.28 -31.53
N GLY A 391 18.77 23.93 -31.94
CA GLY A 391 18.51 24.49 -33.28
C GLY A 391 17.19 23.92 -33.82
N ALA A 392 16.46 24.76 -34.58
CA ALA A 392 15.30 24.48 -35.45
C ALA A 392 13.91 24.30 -34.77
N SER A 393 12.78 24.90 -35.20
CA SER A 393 12.46 25.92 -36.21
C SER A 393 11.01 26.38 -36.01
N ASP A 394 10.75 27.65 -36.38
CA ASP A 394 9.52 28.26 -36.95
C ASP A 394 8.12 27.97 -36.38
N ALA A 395 7.45 29.04 -35.92
CA ALA A 395 6.39 29.68 -36.71
C ALA A 395 5.90 31.01 -36.08
N GLY A 396 5.97 32.08 -36.88
CA GLY A 396 4.87 33.03 -37.04
C GLY A 396 4.64 34.09 -35.96
N SER A 397 5.39 35.19 -36.07
CA SER A 397 5.06 36.48 -35.43
C SER A 397 3.84 37.13 -36.09
N HIS A 398 2.85 37.50 -35.28
CA HIS A 398 2.08 38.72 -35.49
C HIS A 398 1.76 39.35 -34.12
N SER A 399 2.55 40.36 -33.77
CA SER A 399 2.12 41.43 -32.88
C SER A 399 1.34 42.45 -33.72
N ASP A 400 0.23 42.95 -33.21
CA ASP A 400 0.15 44.39 -33.01
C ASP A 400 -0.88 44.77 -31.95
N ASN A 401 -0.46 45.77 -31.19
CA ASN A 401 -1.04 46.28 -29.98
C ASN A 401 -1.84 47.53 -30.37
N SER A 402 -3.10 47.68 -29.94
CA SER A 402 -3.72 49.01 -29.91
C SER A 402 -4.75 49.13 -28.78
N THR A 403 -4.38 50.00 -27.87
CA THR A 403 -5.13 50.74 -26.85
C THR A 403 -6.52 51.22 -27.27
N GLY A 404 -7.47 51.29 -26.32
CA GLY A 404 -8.68 52.11 -26.47
C GLY A 404 -9.74 51.91 -25.39
N GLU A 405 -9.65 52.72 -24.34
CA GLU A 405 -10.72 53.34 -23.53
C GLU A 405 -11.79 52.51 -22.79
N ALA A 406 -11.98 52.93 -21.53
CA ALA A 406 -13.04 52.55 -20.62
C ALA A 406 -14.34 53.29 -20.92
N ASP A 407 -15.50 52.68 -20.64
CA ASP A 407 -16.62 53.39 -20.00
C ASP A 407 -17.64 52.44 -19.35
N ALA A 408 -18.58 53.02 -18.63
CA ALA A 408 -19.02 52.65 -17.31
C ALA A 408 -20.33 51.83 -17.18
N THR A 409 -20.45 51.19 -16.01
CA THR A 409 -21.63 51.15 -15.10
C THR A 409 -22.90 50.31 -15.36
N SER A 410 -23.39 49.82 -14.19
CA SER A 410 -24.75 49.45 -13.79
C SER A 410 -25.15 47.98 -13.99
N GLY A 411 -25.72 47.28 -13.01
CA GLY A 411 -26.18 47.71 -11.70
C GLY A 411 -26.39 46.55 -10.74
N ALA A 412 -26.23 46.86 -9.46
CA ALA A 412 -26.80 46.09 -8.36
C ALA A 412 -28.26 46.53 -8.17
N SER A 413 -29.17 45.58 -7.94
CA SER A 413 -30.22 45.73 -6.93
C SER A 413 -30.87 44.37 -6.63
N SER A 414 -30.96 44.15 -5.32
CA SER A 414 -31.61 43.09 -4.56
C SER A 414 -33.11 42.93 -4.79
N ARG A 415 -33.59 41.69 -4.68
CA ARG A 415 -34.62 41.29 -3.70
C ARG A 415 -34.36 39.87 -3.23
#